data_AF-A0A2G2JUD8-F1
#
_entry.id   AF-A0A2G2JUD8-F1
#
_cell.length_a   1.000
_cell.length_b   1.000
_cell.length_c   1.000
_cell.angle_alpha   90.00
_cell.angle_beta   90.00
_cell.angle_gamma   90.00
#
_symmetry.space_group_name_H-M   'P 1'
#
loop_
_entity.id
_entity.type
_entity.pdbx_description
1 polymer ?
#
loop_
_entity_poly.entity_id
_entity_poly.type
_entity_poly.pdbx_seq_one_letter_code
_entity_poly.pdbx_strand_id
1 'polypeptide(L)'
;MFLPSINTLTRLIIALSLSSTLLTSCVTVEATAKSKRSEASQHIGWMVKGCMAIHNHDLRAGDPVVIHARDNEFRDLKGTISSRATDAKGCDPLLEDRKSVNLLTGAAFYHVAVPASPTQPAPELAIVTLDKGFSTRGLDYHYCFTSKGVNFSVVKGSDAIWQGYYFVATQIPATCKLL
;
A
#
# COMPACT_ATOMS: atom_id res chain seq x y z
N MET A 1 49.97 -35.61 56.27
CA MET A 1 48.56 -35.28 56.03
C MET A 1 48.53 -34.39 54.80
N PHE A 2 48.16 -34.92 53.64
CA PHE A 2 48.29 -34.26 52.33
C PHE A 2 47.11 -33.32 52.09
N LEU A 3 47.40 -32.04 51.83
CA LEU A 3 46.45 -31.07 51.28
C LEU A 3 46.36 -31.27 49.76
N PRO A 4 45.16 -31.32 49.15
CA PRO A 4 45.05 -31.34 47.70
C PRO A 4 45.23 -29.92 47.15
N SER A 5 46.16 -29.79 46.21
CA SER A 5 46.33 -28.63 45.33
C SER A 5 45.11 -28.50 44.43
N ILE A 6 44.29 -27.48 44.66
CA ILE A 6 43.15 -27.15 43.81
C ILE A 6 43.69 -26.41 42.59
N ASN A 7 43.58 -27.09 41.45
CA ASN A 7 44.06 -26.69 40.14
C ASN A 7 43.47 -25.33 39.73
N THR A 8 44.33 -24.42 39.30
CA THR A 8 44.02 -23.03 38.91
C THR A 8 43.09 -22.90 37.70
N LEU A 9 42.73 -24.01 37.06
CA LEU A 9 41.83 -24.06 35.90
C LEU A 9 40.34 -23.92 36.25
N THR A 10 39.93 -24.22 37.49
CA THR A 10 38.50 -24.23 37.85
C THR A 10 37.96 -22.85 38.28
N ARG A 11 38.85 -21.87 38.52
CA ARG A 11 38.45 -20.49 38.86
C ARG A 11 38.04 -19.65 37.65
N LEU A 12 38.34 -20.11 36.43
CA LEU A 12 38.04 -19.34 35.21
C LEU A 12 36.61 -19.53 34.69
N ILE A 13 35.86 -20.52 35.19
CA ILE A 13 34.52 -20.86 34.67
C ILE A 13 33.40 -20.13 35.43
N ILE A 14 33.67 -19.57 36.62
CA ILE A 14 32.65 -18.91 37.45
C ILE A 14 32.55 -17.39 37.16
N ALA A 15 33.46 -16.82 36.37
CA ALA A 15 33.52 -15.38 36.08
C ALA A 15 32.87 -14.97 34.73
N LEU A 16 32.00 -15.80 34.15
CA LEU A 16 31.38 -15.59 32.83
C LEU A 16 29.85 -15.73 32.84
N SER A 17 29.19 -15.42 33.97
CA SER A 17 27.73 -15.48 34.10
C SER A 17 27.13 -14.19 34.67
N LEU A 18 27.69 -13.03 34.34
CA LEU A 18 27.12 -11.74 34.71
C LEU A 18 27.18 -10.82 33.49
N SER A 19 26.01 -10.51 32.91
CA SER A 19 25.69 -9.37 32.02
C SER A 19 24.87 -9.81 30.81
N SER A 20 23.60 -10.15 31.01
CA SER A 20 22.60 -10.16 29.94
C SER A 20 21.20 -9.94 30.53
N THR A 21 20.99 -8.78 31.13
CA THR A 21 19.64 -8.23 31.36
C THR A 21 19.54 -6.94 30.56
N LEU A 22 19.40 -7.07 29.24
CA LEU A 22 19.00 -5.96 28.39
C LEU A 22 17.49 -5.77 28.53
N LEU A 23 17.16 -4.62 29.11
CA LEU A 23 15.85 -3.98 29.21
C LEU A 23 14.93 -4.33 28.02
N THR A 24 13.91 -5.16 28.28
CA THR A 24 12.80 -5.37 27.36
C THR A 24 11.72 -4.32 27.64
N SER A 25 12.00 -3.06 27.34
CA SER A 25 10.94 -2.04 27.21
C SER A 25 10.41 -2.11 25.78
N CYS A 26 9.50 -3.06 25.53
CA CYS A 26 8.68 -3.05 24.33
C CYS A 26 7.73 -1.86 24.41
N VAL A 27 8.07 -0.79 23.69
CA VAL A 27 7.14 0.29 23.37
C VAL A 27 6.06 -0.29 22.45
N THR A 28 4.87 -0.53 22.97
CA THR A 28 3.72 -1.14 22.25
C THR A 28 2.98 -0.14 21.34
N VAL A 29 3.70 0.79 20.71
CA VAL A 29 3.11 1.84 19.86
C VAL A 29 3.42 1.57 18.39
N GLU A 30 2.98 0.42 17.84
CA GLU A 30 3.12 0.18 16.40
C GLU A 30 2.15 -0.88 15.82
N ALA A 31 1.60 -1.76 16.66
CA ALA A 31 0.68 -2.80 16.20
C ALA A 31 -0.66 -2.23 15.67
N THR A 32 -1.22 -1.22 16.32
CA THR A 32 -2.53 -0.67 15.97
C THR A 32 -2.51 0.10 14.65
N ALA A 33 -1.47 0.92 14.41
CA ALA A 33 -1.30 1.67 13.17
C ALA A 33 -1.03 0.74 11.96
N LYS A 34 -0.23 -0.31 12.17
CA LYS A 34 -0.01 -1.35 11.16
C LYS A 34 -1.28 -2.12 10.83
N SER A 35 -2.13 -2.41 11.84
CA SER A 35 -3.41 -3.12 11.63
C SER A 35 -4.41 -2.28 10.81
N LYS A 36 -4.56 -0.99 11.11
CA LYS A 36 -5.46 -0.09 10.35
C LYS A 36 -4.98 0.12 8.91
N ARG A 37 -3.66 0.26 8.69
CA ARG A 37 -3.08 0.35 7.34
C ARG A 37 -3.31 -0.94 6.56
N SER A 38 -3.18 -2.10 7.22
CA SER A 38 -3.47 -3.41 6.62
C SER A 38 -4.93 -3.56 6.22
N GLU A 39 -5.87 -3.10 7.04
CA GLU A 39 -7.30 -3.13 6.74
C GLU A 39 -7.68 -2.16 5.61
N ALA A 40 -7.16 -0.94 5.63
CA ALA A 40 -7.39 0.04 4.58
C ALA A 40 -6.88 -0.45 3.22
N SER A 41 -5.74 -1.13 3.17
CA SER A 41 -5.21 -1.72 1.94
C SER A 41 -6.11 -2.78 1.28
N GLN A 42 -7.02 -3.40 2.04
CA GLN A 42 -8.03 -4.33 1.49
C GLN A 42 -9.22 -3.61 0.84
N HIS A 43 -9.37 -2.31 1.09
CA HIS A 43 -10.53 -1.52 0.67
C HIS A 43 -10.18 -0.32 -0.20
N ILE A 44 -8.91 0.09 -0.23
CA ILE A 44 -8.41 1.23 -0.99
C ILE A 44 -7.34 0.76 -1.97
N GLY A 45 -7.52 1.14 -3.23
CA GLY A 45 -6.58 0.91 -4.32
C GLY A 45 -6.33 2.18 -5.13
N TRP A 46 -5.39 2.11 -6.07
CA TRP A 46 -5.21 3.14 -7.09
C TRP A 46 -5.64 2.61 -8.46
N MET A 47 -6.03 3.50 -9.37
CA MET A 47 -6.45 3.15 -10.71
C MET A 47 -5.78 4.03 -11.76
N VAL A 48 -5.39 3.40 -12.87
CA VAL A 48 -4.86 4.05 -14.07
C VAL A 48 -5.66 3.56 -15.27
N LYS A 49 -6.33 4.47 -15.97
CA LYS A 49 -7.12 4.17 -17.19
C LYS A 49 -8.01 2.91 -17.07
N GLY A 50 -8.70 2.76 -15.94
CA GLY A 50 -9.58 1.62 -15.69
C GLY A 50 -8.90 0.34 -15.21
N CYS A 51 -7.56 0.29 -15.07
CA CYS A 51 -6.89 -0.80 -14.35
C CYS A 51 -6.60 -0.38 -12.91
N MET A 52 -7.23 -1.08 -11.96
CA MET A 52 -7.09 -0.86 -10.53
C MET A 52 -6.11 -1.85 -9.91
N ALA A 53 -5.27 -1.38 -9.00
CA ALA A 53 -4.43 -2.20 -8.13
C ALA A 53 -4.88 -2.07 -6.67
N ILE A 54 -5.08 -3.19 -5.98
CA ILE A 54 -5.53 -3.25 -4.59
C ILE A 54 -4.97 -4.51 -3.90
N HIS A 55 -4.76 -4.47 -2.58
CA HIS A 55 -4.28 -5.64 -1.82
C HIS A 55 -5.36 -6.65 -1.45
N ASN A 56 -6.49 -6.62 -2.15
CA ASN A 56 -7.59 -7.56 -2.00
C ASN A 56 -7.65 -8.49 -3.20
N HIS A 57 -7.44 -9.79 -2.94
CA HIS A 57 -7.38 -10.81 -3.99
C HIS A 57 -8.72 -11.48 -4.29
N ASP A 58 -9.76 -11.15 -3.52
CA ASP A 58 -11.03 -11.87 -3.54
C ASP A 58 -12.15 -11.12 -4.25
N LEU A 59 -11.83 -9.98 -4.89
CA LEU A 59 -12.80 -9.21 -5.66
C LEU A 59 -13.29 -9.97 -6.89
N ARG A 60 -14.58 -9.81 -7.19
CA ARG A 60 -15.31 -10.50 -8.25
C ARG A 60 -15.98 -9.51 -9.19
N ALA A 61 -16.29 -9.99 -10.40
CA ALA A 61 -17.07 -9.21 -11.35
C ALA A 61 -18.41 -8.77 -10.73
N GLY A 62 -18.76 -7.50 -10.92
CA GLY A 62 -19.95 -6.87 -10.35
C GLY A 62 -19.75 -6.21 -8.98
N ASP A 63 -18.61 -6.42 -8.31
CA ASP A 63 -18.35 -5.76 -7.03
C ASP A 63 -18.33 -4.23 -7.22
N PRO A 64 -19.11 -3.48 -6.41
CA PRO A 64 -19.23 -2.03 -6.56
C PRO A 64 -18.01 -1.30 -5.99
N VAL A 65 -17.59 -0.26 -6.70
CA VAL A 65 -16.49 0.62 -6.30
C VAL A 65 -16.85 2.09 -6.48
N VAL A 66 -16.21 2.94 -5.69
CA VAL A 66 -16.24 4.40 -5.83
C VAL A 66 -14.87 4.88 -6.27
N ILE A 67 -14.85 5.71 -7.30
CA ILE A 67 -13.64 6.22 -7.97
C ILE A 67 -13.52 7.70 -7.64
N HIS A 68 -12.47 8.05 -6.91
CA HIS A 68 -12.15 9.40 -6.47
C HIS A 68 -11.12 10.00 -7.43
N ALA A 69 -11.61 10.78 -8.40
CA ALA A 69 -10.79 11.45 -9.41
C ALA A 69 -10.53 12.91 -9.03
N ARG A 70 -9.36 13.43 -9.43
CA ARG A 70 -8.98 14.83 -9.20
C ARG A 70 -8.60 15.56 -10.50
N ASP A 71 -9.03 15.03 -11.64
CA ASP A 71 -8.70 15.61 -12.96
C ASP A 71 -9.43 16.95 -13.14
N ASN A 72 -8.72 18.06 -12.94
CA ASN A 72 -9.17 19.47 -12.97
C ASN A 72 -10.24 19.86 -11.93
N GLU A 73 -11.08 18.92 -11.47
CA GLU A 73 -12.03 19.08 -10.37
C GLU A 73 -12.19 17.75 -9.62
N PHE A 74 -12.51 17.81 -8.32
CA PHE A 74 -12.78 16.60 -7.54
C PHE A 74 -14.10 15.98 -7.96
N ARG A 75 -14.09 14.70 -8.36
CA ARG A 75 -15.28 13.99 -8.83
C ARG A 75 -15.27 12.56 -8.30
N ASP A 76 -16.41 12.17 -7.73
CA ASP A 76 -16.70 10.79 -7.36
C ASP A 76 -17.54 10.13 -8.46
N LEU A 77 -17.04 9.01 -8.98
CA LEU A 77 -17.75 8.19 -9.97
C LEU A 77 -18.05 6.82 -9.38
N LYS A 78 -19.19 6.24 -9.75
CA LYS A 78 -19.50 4.85 -9.42
C LYS A 78 -18.96 3.94 -10.51
N GLY A 79 -18.39 2.81 -10.12
CA GLY A 79 -17.91 1.79 -11.04
C GLY A 79 -18.19 0.38 -10.52
N THR A 80 -17.80 -0.60 -11.31
CA THR A 80 -17.84 -2.02 -10.90
C THR A 80 -16.58 -2.73 -11.35
N ILE A 81 -16.16 -3.74 -10.58
CA ILE A 81 -15.14 -4.68 -11.04
C ILE A 81 -15.69 -5.43 -12.24
N SER A 82 -14.95 -5.44 -13.35
CA SER A 82 -15.30 -6.19 -14.56
C SER A 82 -14.67 -7.58 -14.53
N SER A 83 -13.36 -7.65 -14.28
CA SER A 83 -12.61 -8.90 -14.22
C SER A 83 -11.24 -8.68 -13.59
N ARG A 84 -10.57 -9.78 -13.19
CA ARG A 84 -9.17 -9.76 -12.77
C ARG A 84 -8.26 -9.58 -13.99
N ALA A 85 -7.31 -8.67 -13.88
CA ALA A 85 -6.28 -8.45 -14.89
C ALA A 85 -5.04 -9.29 -14.56
N THR A 86 -4.55 -10.05 -15.55
CA THR A 86 -3.35 -10.91 -15.42
C THR A 86 -2.28 -10.58 -16.45
N ASP A 87 -2.57 -9.67 -17.38
CA ASP A 87 -1.68 -9.25 -18.46
C ASP A 87 -1.90 -7.76 -18.80
N ALA A 88 -1.16 -7.26 -19.78
CA ALA A 88 -1.19 -5.85 -20.18
C ALA A 88 -2.46 -5.42 -20.92
N LYS A 89 -3.35 -6.34 -21.34
CA LYS A 89 -4.49 -6.03 -22.21
C LYS A 89 -5.51 -5.17 -21.47
N GLY A 90 -5.45 -3.85 -21.71
CA GLY A 90 -6.29 -2.89 -20.98
C GLY A 90 -5.84 -2.66 -19.54
N CYS A 91 -4.58 -3.01 -19.21
CA CYS A 91 -3.98 -2.74 -17.92
C CYS A 91 -2.51 -2.32 -18.07
N ASP A 92 -2.29 -1.01 -18.26
CA ASP A 92 -0.97 -0.41 -18.40
C ASP A 92 0.02 -0.83 -17.29
N PRO A 93 -0.36 -0.95 -16.00
CA PRO A 93 0.54 -1.42 -14.95
C PRO A 93 1.20 -2.79 -15.18
N LEU A 94 0.64 -3.63 -16.05
CA LEU A 94 1.13 -4.96 -16.37
C LEU A 94 1.89 -5.02 -17.70
N LEU A 95 2.23 -3.88 -18.31
CA LEU A 95 3.16 -3.79 -19.43
C LEU A 95 4.57 -4.28 -19.04
N GLU A 96 5.27 -4.94 -19.95
CA GLU A 96 6.55 -5.62 -19.69
C GLU A 96 7.62 -4.73 -19.04
N ASP A 97 7.68 -3.45 -19.40
CA ASP A 97 8.66 -2.48 -18.89
C ASP A 97 8.45 -2.06 -17.42
N ARG A 98 7.28 -2.35 -16.85
CA ARG A 98 6.88 -1.91 -15.49
C ARG A 98 6.23 -3.00 -14.64
N LYS A 99 5.82 -4.11 -15.26
CA LYS A 99 5.09 -5.22 -14.65
C LYS A 99 5.81 -5.77 -13.43
N SER A 100 7.11 -6.05 -13.54
CA SER A 100 7.90 -6.62 -12.45
C SER A 100 7.86 -5.74 -11.20
N VAL A 101 8.07 -4.43 -11.35
CA VAL A 101 8.06 -3.46 -10.24
C VAL A 101 6.65 -3.33 -9.64
N ASN A 102 5.61 -3.24 -10.47
CA ASN A 102 4.24 -3.10 -9.98
C ASN A 102 3.74 -4.36 -9.25
N LEU A 103 4.15 -5.56 -9.69
CA LEU A 103 3.81 -6.83 -9.02
C LEU A 103 4.52 -6.99 -7.66
N LEU A 104 5.71 -6.41 -7.45
CA LEU A 104 6.42 -6.47 -6.17
C LEU A 104 5.65 -5.84 -5.00
N THR A 105 4.63 -5.02 -5.30
CA THR A 105 3.77 -4.43 -4.27
C THR A 105 2.86 -5.45 -3.58
N GLY A 106 2.65 -6.64 -4.16
CA GLY A 106 1.71 -7.64 -3.66
C GLY A 106 0.24 -7.34 -3.96
N ALA A 107 -0.04 -6.30 -4.74
CA ALA A 107 -1.39 -5.97 -5.18
C ALA A 107 -1.91 -6.96 -6.25
N ALA A 108 -3.22 -7.19 -6.23
CA ALA A 108 -3.98 -7.74 -7.34
C ALA A 108 -4.42 -6.62 -8.29
N PHE A 109 -4.55 -6.96 -9.57
CA PHE A 109 -4.98 -6.04 -10.61
C PHE A 109 -6.35 -6.42 -11.16
N TYR A 110 -7.18 -5.43 -11.41
CA TYR A 110 -8.55 -5.61 -11.88
C TYR A 110 -8.93 -4.57 -12.93
N HIS A 111 -9.68 -4.97 -13.93
CA HIS A 111 -10.36 -4.04 -14.83
C HIS A 111 -11.61 -3.50 -14.13
N VAL A 112 -11.79 -2.18 -14.17
CA VAL A 112 -12.93 -1.47 -13.62
C VAL A 112 -13.77 -0.94 -14.77
N ALA A 113 -15.04 -1.34 -14.79
CA ALA A 113 -16.04 -0.74 -15.67
C ALA A 113 -16.51 0.58 -15.04
N VAL A 114 -16.17 1.68 -15.70
CA VAL A 114 -16.65 3.03 -15.36
C VAL A 114 -17.74 3.39 -16.38
N PRO A 115 -18.97 3.74 -15.95
CA PRO A 115 -19.99 4.23 -16.86
C PRO A 115 -19.50 5.55 -17.49
N ALA A 116 -18.99 5.47 -18.72
CA ALA A 116 -18.52 6.65 -19.43
C ALA A 116 -19.72 7.43 -19.97
N SER A 117 -19.81 8.71 -19.61
CA SER A 117 -20.71 9.67 -20.26
C SER A 117 -19.85 10.68 -21.02
N PRO A 118 -20.32 11.26 -22.15
CA PRO A 118 -19.64 12.39 -22.79
C PRO A 118 -19.33 13.54 -21.83
N THR A 119 -20.13 13.70 -20.77
CA THR A 119 -19.96 14.73 -19.73
C THR A 119 -19.10 14.25 -18.55
N GLN A 120 -18.82 12.96 -18.44
CA GLN A 120 -18.06 12.34 -17.35
C GLN A 120 -17.19 11.21 -17.93
N PRO A 121 -16.07 11.55 -18.59
CA PRO A 121 -15.14 10.54 -19.09
C PRO A 121 -14.50 9.77 -17.93
N ALA A 122 -14.03 8.55 -18.21
CA ALA A 122 -13.26 7.79 -17.24
C ALA A 122 -11.95 8.53 -16.91
N PRO A 123 -11.57 8.63 -15.62
CA PRO A 123 -10.38 9.36 -15.22
C PRO A 123 -9.11 8.61 -15.63
N GLU A 124 -8.05 9.36 -15.93
CA GLU A 124 -6.75 8.77 -16.23
C GLU A 124 -6.10 8.19 -14.97
N LEU A 125 -6.24 8.89 -13.84
CA LEU A 125 -5.73 8.50 -12.54
C LEU A 125 -6.81 8.72 -11.47
N ALA A 126 -6.92 7.76 -10.55
CA ALA A 126 -7.82 7.89 -9.42
C ALA A 126 -7.37 7.04 -8.23
N ILE A 127 -7.92 7.35 -7.07
CA ILE A 127 -7.98 6.43 -5.94
C ILE A 127 -9.35 5.75 -5.96
N VAL A 128 -9.40 4.45 -5.68
CA VAL A 128 -10.63 3.67 -5.70
C VAL A 128 -10.88 3.09 -4.31
N THR A 129 -12.12 3.17 -3.85
CA THR A 129 -12.59 2.54 -2.62
C THR A 129 -13.67 1.52 -2.90
N LEU A 130 -13.72 0.45 -2.12
CA LEU A 130 -14.85 -0.49 -2.14
C LEU A 130 -16.08 0.20 -1.52
N ASP A 131 -17.24 0.06 -2.16
CA ASP A 131 -18.49 0.71 -1.70
C ASP A 131 -19.04 0.09 -0.40
N LYS A 132 -18.49 -1.05 0.04
CA LYS A 132 -18.91 -1.78 1.25
C LYS A 132 -17.72 -2.16 2.12
N GLY A 133 -17.97 -2.25 3.43
CA GLY A 133 -16.99 -2.74 4.40
C GLY A 133 -16.00 -1.71 4.91
N PHE A 134 -15.99 -0.48 4.36
CA PHE A 134 -15.04 0.55 4.76
C PHE A 134 -15.66 1.95 4.76
N SER A 135 -15.45 2.71 5.85
CA SER A 135 -16.00 4.06 5.95
C SER A 135 -15.08 5.06 5.27
N THR A 136 -15.59 5.72 4.22
CA THR A 136 -14.89 6.78 3.48
C THR A 136 -15.10 8.18 4.06
N ARG A 137 -15.84 8.29 5.19
CA ARG A 137 -16.20 9.58 5.77
C ARG A 137 -14.97 10.33 6.30
N GLY A 138 -14.78 11.54 5.77
CA GLY A 138 -13.70 12.46 6.15
C GLY A 138 -12.33 12.03 5.64
N LEU A 139 -12.28 11.19 4.61
CA LEU A 139 -11.05 10.85 3.92
C LEU A 139 -10.74 11.87 2.84
N ASP A 140 -9.49 12.30 2.78
CA ASP A 140 -8.96 13.16 1.73
C ASP A 140 -8.01 12.36 0.83
N TYR A 141 -8.25 12.43 -0.48
CA TYR A 141 -7.58 11.63 -1.50
C TYR A 141 -6.59 12.48 -2.28
N HIS A 142 -5.33 12.07 -2.33
CA HIS A 142 -4.25 12.81 -2.97
C HIS A 142 -3.42 11.89 -3.87
N TYR A 143 -2.90 12.47 -4.96
CA TYR A 143 -1.82 11.87 -5.72
C TYR A 143 -0.89 12.94 -6.26
N CYS A 144 0.35 12.56 -6.50
CA CYS A 144 1.35 13.40 -7.11
C CYS A 144 2.34 12.57 -7.92
N PHE A 145 3.02 13.23 -8.85
CA PHE A 145 3.99 12.59 -9.73
C PHE A 145 5.38 12.64 -9.11
N THR A 146 6.07 11.50 -9.14
CA THR A 146 7.50 11.35 -8.86
C THR A 146 8.26 11.23 -10.17
N SER A 147 9.60 11.25 -10.15
CA SER A 147 10.41 11.06 -11.36
C SER A 147 10.27 9.69 -12.03
N LYS A 148 9.61 8.72 -11.37
CA LYS A 148 9.50 7.31 -11.80
C LYS A 148 8.07 6.76 -11.81
N GLY A 149 7.08 7.54 -11.37
CA GLY A 149 5.75 7.02 -11.14
C GLY A 149 4.86 7.93 -10.33
N VAL A 150 3.74 7.41 -9.84
CA VAL A 150 2.71 8.17 -9.12
C VAL A 150 2.66 7.70 -7.67
N ASN A 151 2.70 8.63 -6.73
CA ASN A 151 2.44 8.36 -5.33
C ASN A 151 1.00 8.74 -5.01
N PHE A 152 0.26 7.84 -4.38
CA PHE A 152 -1.11 8.02 -3.95
C PHE A 152 -1.16 7.99 -2.43
N SER A 153 -1.97 8.86 -1.82
CA SER A 153 -2.20 8.86 -0.39
C SER A 153 -3.65 9.16 -0.05
N VAL A 154 -4.10 8.54 1.05
CA VAL A 154 -5.37 8.85 1.69
C VAL A 154 -5.10 9.22 3.13
N VAL A 155 -5.61 10.37 3.55
CA VAL A 155 -5.46 10.89 4.91
C VAL A 155 -6.83 11.14 5.55
N LYS A 156 -6.86 11.20 6.88
CA LYS A 156 -8.03 11.62 7.66
C LYS A 156 -7.57 12.63 8.69
N GLY A 157 -7.78 13.92 8.41
CA GLY A 157 -7.13 14.98 9.18
C GLY A 157 -5.60 14.84 9.06
N SER A 158 -4.91 14.61 10.18
CA SER A 158 -3.46 14.38 10.22
C SER A 158 -3.04 12.93 10.02
N ASP A 159 -3.98 11.98 10.05
CA ASP A 159 -3.67 10.55 10.07
C ASP A 159 -3.46 10.02 8.65
N ALA A 160 -2.31 9.38 8.41
CA ALA A 160 -2.08 8.63 7.18
C ALA A 160 -2.85 7.31 7.21
N ILE A 161 -3.88 7.19 6.36
CA ILE A 161 -4.76 6.01 6.31
C ILE A 161 -4.22 4.97 5.34
N TRP A 162 -3.80 5.42 4.15
CA TRP A 162 -3.32 4.52 3.10
C TRP A 162 -2.33 5.21 2.17
N GLN A 163 -1.45 4.43 1.57
CA GLN A 163 -0.51 4.86 0.54
C GLN A 163 -0.39 3.79 -0.55
N GLY A 164 -0.20 4.24 -1.78
CA GLY A 164 0.01 3.39 -2.95
C GLY A 164 1.03 3.99 -3.90
N TYR A 165 1.65 3.15 -4.73
CA TYR A 165 2.61 3.58 -5.72
C TYR A 165 2.38 2.85 -7.05
N TYR A 166 2.40 3.62 -8.14
CA TYR A 166 2.37 3.09 -9.51
C TYR A 166 3.67 3.47 -10.22
N PHE A 167 4.45 2.47 -10.65
CA PHE A 167 5.65 2.67 -11.45
C PHE A 167 5.30 2.76 -12.95
N VAL A 168 5.76 3.84 -13.60
CA VAL A 168 5.42 4.16 -15.00
C VAL A 168 6.57 3.84 -15.97
N ALA A 169 7.77 3.50 -15.46
CA ALA A 169 9.03 3.28 -16.20
C ALA A 169 9.62 4.53 -16.91
N THR A 170 8.78 5.38 -17.49
CA THR A 170 9.22 6.63 -18.14
C THR A 170 9.42 7.75 -17.13
N GLN A 171 10.29 8.70 -17.47
CA GLN A 171 10.42 9.94 -16.70
C GLN A 171 9.18 10.80 -16.92
N ILE A 172 8.64 11.30 -15.82
CA ILE A 172 7.52 12.23 -15.80
C ILE A 172 7.89 13.43 -14.92
N PRO A 173 7.44 14.65 -15.24
CA PRO A 173 7.69 15.83 -14.42
C PRO A 173 7.19 15.60 -12.99
N ALA A 174 8.08 15.72 -12.01
CA ALA A 174 7.73 15.50 -10.62
C ALA A 174 6.89 16.67 -10.09
N THR A 175 5.76 16.37 -9.45
CA THR A 175 4.87 17.34 -8.80
C THR A 175 4.71 17.09 -7.31
N CYS A 176 5.21 15.96 -6.80
CA CYS A 176 5.30 15.74 -5.36
C CYS A 176 6.22 16.79 -4.74
N LYS A 177 5.73 17.52 -3.74
CA LYS A 177 6.58 18.36 -2.91
C LYS A 177 7.53 17.44 -2.12
N LEU A 178 8.82 17.76 -2.13
CA LEU A 178 9.76 17.18 -1.18
C LEU A 178 9.31 17.65 0.21
N LEU A 179 8.94 16.70 1.08
CA LEU A 179 8.70 16.97 2.50
C LEU A 179 10.03 17.19 3.21
#